data_AF-A0A2T1DQ64-F1
#
_entry.id   AF-A0A2T1DQ64-F1
#
_cell.length_a   1.000
_cell.length_b   1.000
_cell.length_c   1.000
_cell.angle_alpha   90.00
_cell.angle_beta   90.00
_cell.angle_gamma   90.00
#
_symmetry.space_group_name_H-M   'P 1'
#
loop_
_entity.id
_entity.type
_entity.pdbx_description
1 polymer ?
#
loop_
_entity_poly.entity_id
_entity_poly.type
_entity_poly.pdbx_seq_one_letter_code
_entity_poly.pdbx_strand_id
1 'polypeptide(L)'
;MHTKSSASIRSLAVLRRNSTGEDVRFLQQQMNAIKFFRPSSNLPLLASDGIFGPITESAVKTFQSTERILVDGIVGNQTWSALFRIIVPIVQHAFNVNPFRVEFAPGTSSAVLENGVIRGDRDVYVLEAATGQRMKFQMSSPENNAVYDLSDPLGGVLQQESRQGEITLPPSHDFQTGYYYISVGGTRGNAGYQLRVEII
;
A
#
# COMPACT_ATOMS: atom_id res chain seq x y z
N MET A 1 13.90 -1.36 29.15
CA MET A 1 14.54 -2.03 27.99
C MET A 1 13.90 -1.46 26.74
N HIS A 2 14.62 -0.64 25.98
CA HIS A 2 14.11 -0.08 24.73
C HIS A 2 14.26 -1.13 23.63
N THR A 3 13.14 -1.71 23.21
CA THR A 3 13.06 -2.54 22.00
C THR A 3 13.39 -1.66 20.81
N LYS A 4 14.57 -1.87 20.21
CA LYS A 4 14.89 -1.31 18.89
C LYS A 4 13.83 -1.78 17.92
N SER A 5 13.10 -0.84 17.31
CA SER A 5 12.16 -1.11 16.22
C SER A 5 12.89 -1.90 15.13
N SER A 6 12.43 -3.11 14.81
CA SER A 6 13.08 -4.00 13.84
C SER A 6 12.65 -3.76 12.39
N ALA A 7 11.94 -2.66 12.13
CA ALA A 7 11.50 -2.19 10.82
C ALA A 7 11.22 -0.69 10.84
N SER A 8 11.26 -0.06 9.67
CA SER A 8 10.83 1.33 9.45
C SER A 8 9.52 1.31 8.67
N ILE A 9 8.45 1.83 9.27
CA ILE A 9 7.29 2.29 8.50
C ILE A 9 7.57 3.71 8.07
N ARG A 10 7.51 3.96 6.76
CA ARG A 10 7.64 5.32 6.24
C ARG A 10 6.41 5.67 5.41
N SER A 11 5.97 6.91 5.51
CA SER A 11 5.01 7.44 4.53
C SER A 11 5.60 7.32 3.13
N LEU A 12 4.73 7.09 2.14
CA LEU A 12 5.17 7.15 0.76
C LEU A 12 5.71 8.54 0.44
N ALA A 13 6.84 8.59 -0.28
CA ALA A 13 7.51 9.84 -0.57
C ALA A 13 6.63 10.77 -1.43
N VAL A 14 6.84 12.08 -1.28
CA VAL A 14 6.33 13.07 -2.23
C VAL A 14 7.16 12.97 -3.50
N LEU A 15 6.54 12.58 -4.62
CA LEU A 15 7.23 12.39 -5.89
C LEU A 15 6.92 13.51 -6.87
N ARG A 16 7.92 13.88 -7.67
CA ARG A 16 7.82 14.92 -8.71
C ARG A 16 8.88 14.67 -9.77
N ARG A 17 8.89 15.47 -10.84
CA ARG A 17 9.94 15.40 -11.88
C ARG A 17 11.33 15.33 -11.24
N ASN A 18 12.16 14.42 -11.76
CA ASN A 18 13.52 14.08 -11.28
C ASN A 18 13.58 13.26 -9.97
N SER A 19 12.47 12.91 -9.34
CA SER A 19 12.47 11.85 -8.33
C SER A 19 12.91 10.52 -8.95
N THR A 20 13.61 9.68 -8.19
CA THR A 20 14.04 8.35 -8.61
C THR A 20 13.92 7.33 -7.47
N GLY A 21 13.88 6.04 -7.81
CA GLY A 21 13.96 4.93 -6.84
C GLY A 21 12.66 4.10 -6.74
N GLU A 22 12.57 3.27 -5.70
CA GLU A 22 11.50 2.28 -5.55
C GLU A 22 10.10 2.88 -5.47
N ASP A 23 9.92 4.03 -4.83
CA ASP A 23 8.60 4.67 -4.77
C ASP A 23 8.14 5.16 -6.15
N VAL A 24 9.07 5.58 -7.01
CA VAL A 24 8.73 5.95 -8.40
C VAL A 24 8.40 4.70 -9.21
N ARG A 25 9.16 3.62 -9.05
CA ARG A 25 8.86 2.35 -9.71
C ARG A 25 7.49 1.83 -9.31
N PHE A 26 7.21 1.87 -8.01
CA PHE A 26 5.91 1.52 -7.44
C PHE A 26 4.80 2.37 -8.05
N LEU A 27 4.94 3.70 -8.07
CA LEU A 27 3.97 4.59 -8.74
C LEU A 27 3.71 4.16 -10.18
N GLN A 28 4.77 3.96 -10.98
CA GLN A 28 4.66 3.60 -12.40
C GLN A 28 3.91 2.26 -12.57
N GLN A 29 4.20 1.27 -11.73
CA GLN A 29 3.48 -0.01 -11.73
C GLN A 29 2.01 0.16 -11.36
N GLN A 30 1.68 0.98 -10.36
CA GLN A 30 0.28 1.23 -9.97
C GLN A 30 -0.51 1.95 -11.07
N MET A 31 0.11 2.92 -11.74
CA MET A 31 -0.54 3.60 -12.86
C MET A 31 -0.80 2.65 -14.04
N ASN A 32 0.13 1.72 -14.31
CA ASN A 32 -0.05 0.68 -15.31
C ASN A 32 -1.19 -0.28 -14.93
N ALA A 33 -1.27 -0.69 -13.66
CA ALA A 33 -2.39 -1.51 -13.16
C ALA A 33 -3.72 -0.80 -13.37
N ILE A 34 -3.82 0.49 -13.04
CA ILE A 34 -5.03 1.29 -13.28
C ILE A 34 -5.35 1.38 -14.77
N LYS A 35 -4.36 1.57 -15.64
CA LYS A 35 -4.58 1.56 -17.10
C LYS A 35 -5.15 0.22 -17.58
N PHE A 36 -4.66 -0.88 -17.03
CA PHE A 36 -5.18 -2.22 -17.33
C PHE A 36 -6.65 -2.39 -16.88
N PHE A 37 -6.98 -2.03 -15.64
CA PHE A 37 -8.35 -2.12 -15.11
C PHE A 37 -9.31 -1.08 -15.70
N ARG A 38 -8.80 0.06 -16.15
CA ARG A 38 -9.54 1.15 -16.79
C ARG A 38 -8.94 1.47 -18.16
N PRO A 39 -9.16 0.61 -19.19
CA PRO A 39 -8.57 0.81 -20.52
C PRO A 39 -8.94 2.15 -21.16
N SER A 40 -10.14 2.65 -20.86
CA SER A 40 -10.66 3.95 -21.33
C SER A 40 -10.04 5.16 -20.62
N SER A 41 -9.20 4.96 -19.60
CA SER A 41 -8.43 6.06 -19.01
C SER A 41 -7.41 6.60 -20.03
N ASN A 42 -7.23 7.91 -20.07
CA ASN A 42 -6.22 8.56 -20.93
C ASN A 42 -4.78 8.37 -20.41
N LEU A 43 -4.56 7.41 -19.49
CA LEU A 43 -3.24 7.12 -18.95
C LEU A 43 -2.37 6.41 -20.00
N PRO A 44 -1.10 6.83 -20.18
CA PRO A 44 -0.15 6.08 -20.97
C PRO A 44 0.34 4.85 -20.20
N LEU A 45 0.85 3.85 -20.93
CA LEU A 45 1.64 2.78 -20.33
C LEU A 45 3.04 3.34 -20.02
N LEU A 46 3.50 3.16 -18.79
CA LEU A 46 4.78 3.66 -18.31
C LEU A 46 5.83 2.55 -18.26
N ALA A 47 7.08 2.89 -18.56
CA ALA A 47 8.21 2.07 -18.14
C ALA A 47 8.31 2.13 -16.61
N SER A 48 8.46 0.98 -15.95
CA SER A 48 8.66 0.87 -14.49
C SER A 48 10.14 0.93 -14.13
N ASP A 49 10.85 1.94 -14.66
CA ASP A 49 12.29 2.12 -14.51
C ASP A 49 12.69 2.78 -13.17
N GLY A 50 11.72 3.33 -12.44
CA GLY A 50 11.97 4.07 -11.21
C GLY A 50 12.49 5.49 -11.46
N ILE A 51 12.25 6.07 -12.65
CA ILE A 51 12.65 7.44 -13.01
C ILE A 51 11.41 8.29 -13.28
N PHE A 52 11.25 9.37 -12.52
CA PHE A 52 10.11 10.27 -12.68
C PHE A 52 10.43 11.31 -13.77
N GLY A 53 10.34 10.85 -15.02
CA GLY A 53 10.56 11.65 -16.21
C GLY A 53 9.31 12.43 -16.67
N PRO A 54 9.40 13.14 -17.81
CA PRO A 54 8.28 13.92 -18.36
C PRO A 54 7.03 13.07 -18.66
N ILE A 55 7.21 11.82 -19.10
CA ILE A 55 6.09 10.91 -19.38
C ILE A 55 5.36 10.54 -18.09
N THR A 56 6.09 10.23 -17.02
CA THR A 56 5.51 9.96 -15.70
C THR A 56 4.76 11.17 -15.15
N GLU A 57 5.32 12.39 -15.26
CA GLU A 57 4.60 13.60 -14.82
C GLU A 57 3.33 13.84 -15.61
N SER A 58 3.37 13.68 -16.94
CA SER A 58 2.18 13.81 -17.78
C SER A 58 1.11 12.80 -17.37
N ALA A 59 1.49 11.55 -17.09
CA ALA A 59 0.57 10.54 -16.60
C ALA A 59 -0.04 10.94 -15.24
N VAL A 60 0.77 11.45 -14.31
CA VAL A 60 0.30 11.92 -12.99
C VAL A 60 -0.72 13.05 -13.15
N LYS A 61 -0.46 14.04 -14.01
CA LYS A 61 -1.43 15.12 -14.27
C LYS A 61 -2.73 14.59 -14.87
N THR A 62 -2.66 13.65 -15.81
CA THR A 62 -3.84 13.00 -16.38
C THR A 62 -4.64 12.25 -15.31
N PHE A 63 -3.95 11.52 -14.44
CA PHE A 63 -4.57 10.83 -13.31
C PHE A 63 -5.27 11.82 -12.37
N GLN A 64 -4.55 12.84 -11.90
CA GLN A 64 -5.08 13.87 -11.01
C GLN A 64 -6.31 14.55 -11.58
N SER A 65 -6.30 14.87 -12.89
CA SER A 65 -7.45 15.45 -13.58
C SER A 65 -8.64 14.49 -13.65
N THR A 66 -8.38 13.19 -13.87
CA THR A 66 -9.43 12.16 -13.98
C THR A 66 -10.11 11.95 -12.62
N GLU A 67 -9.32 11.91 -11.55
CA GLU A 67 -9.79 11.74 -10.17
C GLU A 67 -10.29 13.04 -9.53
N ARG A 68 -10.28 14.15 -10.27
CA ARG A 68 -10.77 15.48 -9.83
C ARG A 68 -10.10 15.99 -8.56
N ILE A 69 -8.78 15.77 -8.46
CA ILE A 69 -7.93 16.27 -7.39
C ILE A 69 -7.02 17.40 -7.92
N LEU A 70 -6.16 17.97 -7.06
CA LEU A 70 -5.24 19.03 -7.47
C LEU A 70 -4.32 18.54 -8.61
N VAL A 71 -4.30 19.26 -9.74
CA VAL A 71 -3.52 18.91 -10.92
C VAL A 71 -2.21 19.71 -10.95
N ASP A 72 -1.21 19.22 -10.24
CA ASP A 72 0.12 19.85 -10.09
C ASP A 72 1.27 18.97 -10.61
N GLY A 73 1.00 17.70 -10.94
CA GLY A 73 2.03 16.73 -11.33
C GLY A 73 2.88 16.21 -10.16
N ILE A 74 2.50 16.53 -8.92
CA ILE A 74 3.17 16.10 -7.70
C ILE A 74 2.36 15.00 -7.04
N VAL A 75 3.00 13.86 -6.79
CA VAL A 75 2.37 12.74 -6.08
C VAL A 75 2.56 12.93 -4.59
N GLY A 76 1.61 13.63 -3.97
CA GLY A 76 1.48 13.76 -2.52
C GLY A 76 0.40 12.84 -1.94
N ASN A 77 0.05 13.06 -0.66
CA ASN A 77 -0.92 12.22 0.06
C ASN A 77 -2.25 12.08 -0.70
N GLN A 78 -2.80 13.18 -1.23
CA GLN A 78 -4.07 13.14 -1.98
C GLN A 78 -3.99 12.23 -3.21
N THR A 79 -2.89 12.27 -3.96
CA THR A 79 -2.69 11.43 -5.14
C THR A 79 -2.49 9.97 -4.75
N TRP A 80 -1.68 9.70 -3.71
CA TRP A 80 -1.53 8.34 -3.18
C TRP A 80 -2.86 7.77 -2.69
N SER A 81 -3.61 8.48 -1.83
CA SER A 81 -4.91 8.01 -1.35
C SER A 81 -5.89 7.73 -2.49
N ALA A 82 -5.88 8.54 -3.57
CA ALA A 82 -6.70 8.27 -4.75
C ALA A 82 -6.28 6.98 -5.47
N LEU A 83 -4.97 6.75 -5.67
CA LEU A 83 -4.46 5.49 -6.23
C LEU A 83 -4.92 4.28 -5.41
N PHE A 84 -4.75 4.33 -4.08
CA PHE A 84 -5.11 3.22 -3.18
C PHE A 84 -6.61 2.89 -3.18
N ARG A 85 -7.50 3.89 -3.29
CA ARG A 85 -8.96 3.66 -3.39
C ARG A 85 -9.35 2.92 -4.66
N ILE A 86 -8.54 2.99 -5.72
CA ILE A 86 -8.81 2.30 -6.98
C ILE A 86 -8.26 0.88 -6.95
N ILE A 87 -7.02 0.72 -6.48
CA ILE A 87 -6.29 -0.55 -6.55
C ILE A 87 -6.63 -1.51 -5.40
N VAL A 88 -7.02 -0.98 -4.23
CA VAL A 88 -7.36 -1.81 -3.06
C VAL A 88 -8.88 -1.82 -2.86
N PRO A 89 -9.59 -2.91 -3.22
CA PRO A 89 -11.06 -2.91 -3.27
C PRO A 89 -11.73 -2.79 -1.89
N ILE A 90 -11.04 -3.17 -0.82
CA ILE A 90 -11.53 -3.06 0.57
C ILE A 90 -11.46 -1.62 1.12
N VAL A 91 -10.69 -0.73 0.49
CA VAL A 91 -10.43 0.63 0.98
C VAL A 91 -11.52 1.62 0.55
N GLN A 92 -12.45 1.23 -0.33
CA GLN A 92 -13.50 2.13 -0.82
C GLN A 92 -14.42 2.69 0.28
N HIS A 93 -14.55 1.98 1.39
CA HIS A 93 -15.36 2.42 2.54
C HIS A 93 -14.63 3.39 3.48
N ALA A 94 -13.35 3.69 3.21
CA ALA A 94 -12.55 4.55 4.08
C ALA A 94 -12.73 6.04 3.74
N PHE A 95 -12.95 6.88 4.77
CA PHE A 95 -12.98 8.33 4.61
C PHE A 95 -11.59 8.85 4.20
N ASN A 96 -10.55 8.48 4.93
CA ASN A 96 -9.16 8.73 4.58
C ASN A 96 -8.35 7.44 4.48
N VAL A 97 -7.30 7.51 3.66
CA VAL A 97 -6.36 6.43 3.42
C VAL A 97 -4.96 6.97 3.64
N ASN A 98 -4.23 6.38 4.58
CA ASN A 98 -2.85 6.74 4.89
C ASN A 98 -1.91 5.62 4.43
N PRO A 99 -1.23 5.77 3.29
CA PRO A 99 -0.37 4.73 2.78
C PRO A 99 1.05 4.82 3.35
N PHE A 100 1.55 3.68 3.82
CA PHE A 100 2.88 3.49 4.36
C PHE A 100 3.59 2.36 3.62
N ARG A 101 4.89 2.50 3.39
CA ARG A 101 5.74 1.38 2.98
C ARG A 101 6.31 0.68 4.20
N VAL A 102 6.29 -0.65 4.18
CA VAL A 102 6.97 -1.49 5.16
C VAL A 102 8.36 -1.83 4.64
N GLU A 103 9.39 -1.48 5.42
CA GLU A 103 10.77 -1.86 5.13
C GLU A 103 11.32 -2.64 6.31
N PHE A 104 11.67 -3.91 6.07
CA PHE A 104 12.36 -4.74 7.06
C PHE A 104 13.78 -4.21 7.27
N ALA A 105 14.23 -4.24 8.52
CA ALA A 105 15.63 -3.92 8.82
C ALA A 105 16.56 -4.93 8.10
N PRO A 106 17.80 -4.52 7.76
CA PRO A 106 18.75 -5.42 7.12
C PRO A 106 18.92 -6.73 7.92
N GLY A 107 18.76 -7.87 7.24
CA GLY A 107 18.86 -9.20 7.85
C GLY A 107 17.63 -9.64 8.65
N THR A 108 16.53 -8.89 8.62
CA THR A 108 15.25 -9.31 9.22
C THR A 108 14.20 -9.59 8.15
N SER A 109 13.21 -10.41 8.51
CA SER A 109 12.04 -10.69 7.69
C SER A 109 10.74 -10.34 8.42
N SER A 110 10.81 -9.54 9.48
CA SER A 110 9.64 -9.14 10.24
C SER A 110 9.67 -7.69 10.72
N ALA A 111 8.47 -7.12 10.86
CA ALA A 111 8.20 -5.77 11.33
C ALA A 111 7.09 -5.78 12.39
N VAL A 112 7.10 -4.78 13.26
CA VAL A 112 5.93 -4.41 14.08
C VAL A 112 5.49 -3.02 13.63
N LEU A 113 4.24 -2.92 13.18
CA LEU A 113 3.60 -1.71 12.70
C LEU A 113 2.73 -1.18 13.83
N GLU A 114 3.00 0.01 14.36
CA GLU A 114 2.26 0.59 15.47
C GLU A 114 1.68 1.94 15.06
N ASN A 115 0.35 2.10 15.17
CA ASN A 115 -0.34 3.35 14.90
C ASN A 115 -1.73 3.41 15.55
N GLY A 116 -2.44 4.53 15.38
CA GLY A 116 -3.86 4.67 15.66
C GLY A 116 -4.64 5.10 14.42
N VAL A 117 -5.82 4.52 14.24
CA VAL A 117 -6.73 4.83 13.13
C VAL A 117 -8.04 5.40 13.63
N ILE A 118 -8.49 6.50 13.02
CA ILE A 118 -9.78 7.13 13.34
C ILE A 118 -10.91 6.27 12.76
N ARG A 119 -12.08 6.28 13.40
CA ARG A 119 -13.25 5.56 12.92
C ARG A 119 -13.55 5.90 11.45
N GLY A 120 -13.58 4.86 10.61
CA GLY A 120 -13.86 4.98 9.19
C GLY A 120 -12.65 5.35 8.34
N ASP A 121 -11.49 5.64 8.92
CA ASP A 121 -10.23 5.71 8.18
C ASP A 121 -9.57 4.33 8.08
N ARG A 122 -8.61 4.20 7.16
CA ARG A 122 -7.74 3.03 7.05
C ARG A 122 -6.28 3.47 6.91
N ASP A 123 -5.41 2.80 7.66
CA ASP A 123 -3.99 2.80 7.34
C ASP A 123 -3.73 1.66 6.35
N VAL A 124 -2.96 1.93 5.30
CA VAL A 124 -2.64 0.93 4.27
C VAL A 124 -1.13 0.77 4.22
N TYR A 125 -0.68 -0.44 4.49
CA TYR A 125 0.73 -0.80 4.42
C TYR A 125 1.00 -1.54 3.11
N VAL A 126 2.04 -1.10 2.42
CA VAL A 126 2.56 -1.72 1.20
C VAL A 126 3.78 -2.54 1.58
N LEU A 127 3.73 -3.83 1.29
CA LEU A 127 4.83 -4.76 1.54
C LEU A 127 5.16 -5.51 0.24
N GLU A 128 6.41 -5.39 -0.20
CA GLU A 128 6.90 -6.21 -1.31
C GLU A 128 7.19 -7.62 -0.81
N ALA A 129 6.68 -8.62 -1.54
CA ALA A 129 6.94 -10.02 -1.24
C ALA A 129 6.92 -10.86 -2.52
N ALA A 130 7.61 -11.99 -2.49
CA ALA A 130 7.65 -12.95 -3.58
C ALA A 130 6.51 -13.97 -3.46
N THR A 131 6.00 -14.41 -4.61
CA THR A 131 5.08 -15.56 -4.66
C THR A 131 5.71 -16.77 -3.97
N GLY A 132 4.89 -17.54 -3.25
CA GLY A 132 5.31 -18.78 -2.58
C GLY A 132 5.97 -18.57 -1.22
N GLN A 133 6.33 -17.33 -0.85
CA GLN A 133 6.71 -17.02 0.53
C GLN A 133 5.51 -17.19 1.46
N ARG A 134 5.77 -17.51 2.73
CA ARG A 134 4.72 -17.50 3.76
C ARG A 134 4.72 -16.15 4.44
N MET A 135 3.54 -15.56 4.60
CA MET A 135 3.35 -14.32 5.33
C MET A 135 2.47 -14.57 6.55
N LYS A 136 2.97 -14.16 7.72
CA LYS A 136 2.32 -14.35 9.02
C LYS A 136 2.02 -13.01 9.66
N PHE A 137 0.86 -12.95 10.31
CA PHE A 137 0.31 -11.74 10.93
C PHE A 137 -0.11 -12.01 12.37
N GLN A 138 0.16 -11.04 13.24
CA GLN A 138 -0.38 -10.99 14.60
C GLN A 138 -0.76 -9.56 14.97
N MET A 139 -2.07 -9.32 15.12
CA MET A 139 -2.63 -8.06 15.57
C MET A 139 -2.75 -8.05 17.11
N SER A 140 -2.44 -6.90 17.70
CA SER A 140 -2.73 -6.55 19.08
C SER A 140 -3.40 -5.18 19.11
N SER A 141 -4.45 -5.04 19.90
CA SER A 141 -5.16 -3.77 20.10
C SER A 141 -5.66 -3.71 21.54
N PRO A 142 -5.35 -2.64 22.31
CA PRO A 142 -5.72 -2.53 23.72
C PRO A 142 -7.23 -2.69 23.96
N GLU A 143 -8.05 -2.18 23.05
CA GLU A 143 -9.51 -2.22 23.13
C GLU A 143 -10.13 -3.39 22.32
N ASN A 144 -9.27 -4.28 21.78
CA ASN A 144 -9.66 -5.38 20.90
C ASN A 144 -10.56 -4.93 19.72
N ASN A 145 -10.32 -3.72 19.23
CA ASN A 145 -11.18 -3.07 18.23
C ASN A 145 -10.48 -2.83 16.89
N ALA A 146 -9.22 -3.26 16.69
CA ALA A 146 -8.56 -3.24 15.39
C ALA A 146 -8.63 -4.59 14.67
N VAL A 147 -8.74 -4.55 13.34
CA VAL A 147 -8.61 -5.70 12.44
C VAL A 147 -7.74 -5.31 11.24
N TYR A 148 -7.16 -6.31 10.57
CA TYR A 148 -6.52 -6.14 9.28
C TYR A 148 -7.20 -6.94 8.18
N ASP A 149 -7.03 -6.45 6.97
CA ASP A 149 -7.32 -7.15 5.73
C ASP A 149 -6.03 -7.27 4.93
N LEU A 150 -5.86 -8.36 4.19
CA LEU A 150 -4.74 -8.58 3.27
C LEU A 150 -5.27 -8.70 1.85
N SER A 151 -4.68 -7.95 0.93
CA SER A 151 -4.97 -8.02 -0.50
C SER A 151 -3.71 -8.33 -1.32
N ASP A 152 -3.90 -9.07 -2.40
CA ASP A 152 -2.88 -9.37 -3.40
C ASP A 152 -2.54 -8.14 -4.28
N PRO A 153 -1.50 -8.22 -5.14
CA PRO A 153 -1.10 -7.10 -6.02
C PRO A 153 -2.15 -6.63 -7.02
N LEU A 154 -3.18 -7.45 -7.31
CA LEU A 154 -4.31 -7.10 -8.17
C LEU A 154 -5.52 -6.60 -7.36
N GLY A 155 -5.40 -6.52 -6.03
CA GLY A 155 -6.45 -6.12 -5.11
C GLY A 155 -7.32 -7.28 -4.60
N GLY A 156 -7.11 -8.52 -5.06
CA GLY A 156 -7.86 -9.67 -4.58
C GLY A 156 -7.71 -9.85 -3.07
N VAL A 157 -8.83 -9.96 -2.34
CA VAL A 157 -8.80 -10.11 -0.87
C VAL A 157 -8.37 -11.53 -0.51
N LEU A 158 -7.27 -11.64 0.24
CA LEU A 158 -6.70 -12.89 0.70
C LEU A 158 -7.11 -13.23 2.14
N GLN A 159 -7.21 -12.21 3.00
CA GLN A 159 -7.73 -12.32 4.36
C GLN A 159 -8.56 -11.09 4.69
N GLN A 160 -9.64 -11.26 5.45
CA GLN A 160 -10.58 -10.19 5.77
C GLN A 160 -10.90 -10.18 7.27
N GLU A 161 -11.03 -8.99 7.83
CA GLU A 161 -11.36 -8.67 9.23
C GLU A 161 -10.62 -9.54 10.25
N SER A 162 -9.35 -9.82 9.95
CA SER A 162 -8.53 -10.78 10.67
C SER A 162 -7.75 -10.11 11.80
N ARG A 163 -7.40 -10.90 12.82
CA ARG A 163 -6.52 -10.49 13.93
C ARG A 163 -5.23 -11.31 13.99
N GLN A 164 -5.20 -12.43 13.32
CA GLN A 164 -4.02 -13.28 13.17
C GLN A 164 -4.22 -14.16 11.94
N GLY A 165 -3.13 -14.61 11.35
CA GLY A 165 -3.22 -15.47 10.19
C GLY A 165 -1.86 -15.80 9.64
N GLU A 166 -1.85 -16.84 8.81
CA GLU A 166 -0.70 -17.22 8.01
C GLU A 166 -1.18 -17.67 6.64
N ILE A 167 -0.46 -17.27 5.59
CA ILE A 167 -0.82 -17.59 4.21
C ILE A 167 0.44 -17.81 3.38
N THR A 168 0.40 -18.78 2.47
CA THR A 168 1.37 -18.87 1.39
C THR A 168 0.93 -17.95 0.27
N LEU A 169 1.76 -16.98 -0.07
CA LEU A 169 1.42 -15.94 -1.03
C LEU A 169 1.16 -16.56 -2.41
N PRO A 170 -0.02 -16.32 -3.01
CA PRO A 170 -0.40 -16.99 -4.24
C PRO A 170 0.54 -16.61 -5.39
N PRO A 171 0.60 -17.45 -6.45
CA PRO A 171 1.16 -17.04 -7.71
C PRO A 171 0.49 -15.76 -8.20
N SER A 172 1.27 -14.70 -8.31
CA SER A 172 0.79 -13.53 -9.03
C SER A 172 0.89 -13.85 -10.52
N HIS A 173 -0.18 -13.61 -11.27
CA HIS A 173 -0.33 -14.11 -12.64
C HIS A 173 0.77 -13.60 -13.60
N ASP A 174 1.48 -12.53 -13.24
CA ASP A 174 2.52 -11.89 -14.07
C ASP A 174 3.78 -11.44 -13.30
N PHE A 175 3.82 -11.56 -11.97
CA PHE A 175 4.96 -11.08 -11.17
C PHE A 175 5.52 -12.15 -10.24
N GLN A 176 6.83 -12.42 -10.33
CA GLN A 176 7.54 -13.26 -9.34
C GLN A 176 7.61 -12.56 -7.97
N THR A 177 7.54 -11.22 -7.96
CA THR A 177 7.51 -10.35 -6.78
C THR A 177 6.41 -9.30 -6.96
N GLY A 178 5.67 -8.98 -5.90
CA GLY A 178 4.56 -8.05 -5.98
C GLY A 178 4.32 -7.30 -4.67
N TYR A 179 3.54 -6.22 -4.79
CA TYR A 179 3.16 -5.40 -3.66
C TYR A 179 1.84 -5.89 -3.06
N TYR A 180 1.91 -6.43 -1.85
CA TYR A 180 0.74 -6.80 -1.06
C TYR A 180 0.28 -5.61 -0.23
N TYR A 181 -1.03 -5.50 -0.06
CA TYR A 181 -1.65 -4.40 0.67
C TYR A 181 -2.25 -4.93 1.97
N ILE A 182 -1.86 -4.34 3.09
CA ILE A 182 -2.39 -4.66 4.40
C ILE A 182 -3.16 -3.43 4.87
N SER A 183 -4.48 -3.51 4.95
CA SER A 183 -5.28 -2.40 5.45
C SER A 183 -5.67 -2.65 6.90
N VAL A 184 -5.47 -1.67 7.78
CA VAL A 184 -5.84 -1.74 9.19
C VAL A 184 -6.92 -0.71 9.48
N GLY A 185 -7.96 -1.12 10.21
CA GLY A 185 -9.05 -0.23 10.62
C GLY A 185 -9.70 -0.63 11.93
N GLY A 186 -10.47 0.31 12.47
CA GLY A 186 -11.28 0.08 13.67
C GLY A 186 -12.62 -0.57 13.34
N THR A 187 -12.95 -1.62 14.08
CA THR A 187 -14.29 -2.27 14.10
C THR A 187 -15.31 -1.45 14.90
N ARG A 188 -14.84 -0.71 15.92
CA ARG A 188 -15.65 0.14 16.79
C ARG A 188 -14.83 1.36 17.21
N GLY A 189 -15.27 2.54 16.78
CA GLY A 189 -14.60 3.80 17.15
C GLY A 189 -13.18 3.92 16.59
N ASN A 190 -12.37 4.74 17.26
CA ASN A 190 -10.94 4.87 16.97
C ASN A 190 -10.22 3.64 17.53
N ALA A 191 -9.19 3.16 16.85
CA ALA A 191 -8.46 1.96 17.26
C ALA A 191 -6.95 2.21 17.26
N GLY A 192 -6.32 2.03 18.42
CA GLY A 192 -4.87 1.86 18.53
C GLY A 192 -4.49 0.41 18.27
N TYR A 193 -3.36 0.18 17.60
CA TYR A 193 -2.93 -1.17 17.25
C TYR A 193 -1.42 -1.35 17.14
N GLN A 194 -0.99 -2.59 17.32
CA GLN A 194 0.29 -3.12 16.91
C GLN A 194 0.05 -4.33 16.00
N LEU A 195 0.59 -4.31 14.78
CA LEU A 195 0.51 -5.41 13.84
C LEU A 195 1.91 -5.94 13.56
N ARG A 196 2.21 -7.16 14.02
CA ARG A 196 3.41 -7.88 13.59
C ARG A 196 3.15 -8.52 12.24
N VAL A 197 4.08 -8.30 11.31
CA VAL A 197 4.12 -8.95 10.00
C VAL A 197 5.45 -9.66 9.85
N GLU A 198 5.45 -10.88 9.33
CA GLU A 198 6.64 -11.71 9.14
C GLU A 198 6.55 -12.43 7.79
N ILE A 199 7.66 -12.45 7.05
CA ILE A 199 7.86 -13.25 5.84
C ILE A 199 8.79 -14.42 6.19
N ILE A 200 8.39 -15.63 5.79
CA ILE A 200 9.07 -16.91 6.06
C ILE A 200 9.36 -17.60 4.74
#